data_AF-A0A8J3NEI0-F1
#
_entry.id   AF-A0A8J3NEI0-F1
#
_cell.length_a   1.000
_cell.length_b   1.000
_cell.length_c   1.000
_cell.angle_alpha   90.00
_cell.angle_beta   90.00
_cell.angle_gamma   90.00
#
_symmetry.space_group_name_H-M   'P 1'
#
loop_
_entity.id
_entity.type
_entity.pdbx_description
1 polymer ?
#
loop_
_entity_poly.entity_id
_entity_poly.type
_entity_poly.pdbx_seq_one_letter_code
_entity_poly.pdbx_strand_id
1 'polypeptide(L)'
;MAGTSGGSHSAGSASPGKTGTAGPVSVHHTSAGTVLVDAKGDALYTPAQEMHGKIMCTNGCTSIWPPVTVDPGTSVPSSVSGASGTFGTMHRPDGSTQVTYNGAPLYRFALDHTPGTVTGNGVSDTFNGAHFTWHVVTASGGGASKAPSSPSSGGNGYNY
;
A
#
# COMPACT_ATOMS: atom_id res chain seq x y z
N MET A 1 47.02 -20.58 44.96
CA MET A 1 45.69 -20.00 45.19
C MET A 1 45.39 -19.07 44.02
N ALA A 2 44.39 -19.40 43.20
CA ALA A 2 43.82 -18.54 42.17
C ALA A 2 43.22 -17.25 42.81
N GLY A 3 42.92 -16.14 42.13
CA GLY A 3 42.70 -15.92 40.71
C GLY A 3 42.45 -14.43 40.39
N THR A 4 41.80 -14.23 39.26
CA THR A 4 41.88 -13.12 38.32
C THR A 4 40.92 -11.95 38.55
N SER A 5 41.30 -10.84 37.93
CA SER A 5 40.59 -9.58 37.62
C SER A 5 39.16 -9.73 37.09
N GLY A 6 38.36 -8.66 37.23
CA GLY A 6 37.48 -8.21 36.15
C GLY A 6 36.05 -7.83 36.50
N GLY A 7 35.76 -6.52 36.40
CA GLY A 7 34.66 -6.03 35.57
C GLY A 7 33.24 -6.09 36.15
N SER A 8 32.82 -4.98 36.76
CA SER A 8 31.42 -4.62 36.92
C SER A 8 30.74 -4.56 35.55
N HIS A 9 29.90 -5.55 35.24
CA HIS A 9 28.98 -5.46 34.11
C HIS A 9 27.65 -4.99 34.66
N SER A 10 27.37 -3.69 34.48
CA SER A 10 26.03 -3.15 34.59
C SER A 10 25.14 -3.89 33.59
N ALA A 11 24.31 -4.79 34.08
CA ALA A 11 23.21 -5.36 33.32
C ALA A 11 22.22 -4.22 33.05
N GLY A 12 22.34 -3.59 31.88
CA GLY A 12 21.33 -2.68 31.37
C GLY A 12 20.02 -3.44 31.25
N SER A 13 19.00 -3.01 32.00
CA SER A 13 17.63 -3.42 31.77
C SER A 13 17.30 -3.25 30.30
N ALA A 14 17.11 -4.36 29.60
CA ALA A 14 16.48 -4.34 28.29
C ALA A 14 15.08 -3.73 28.49
N SER A 15 14.90 -2.52 27.97
CA SER A 15 13.59 -1.90 27.88
C SER A 15 12.70 -2.83 27.04
N PRO A 16 11.45 -3.14 27.45
CA PRO A 16 10.54 -3.88 26.60
C PRO A 16 10.41 -3.13 25.28
N GLY A 17 10.83 -3.76 24.18
CA GLY A 17 10.60 -3.23 22.84
C GLY A 17 9.12 -2.91 22.72
N LYS A 18 8.80 -1.66 22.36
CA LYS A 18 7.42 -1.25 22.10
C LYS A 18 6.83 -2.22 21.08
N THR A 19 5.94 -3.10 21.52
CA THR A 19 5.05 -3.84 20.64
C THR A 19 4.23 -2.76 19.94
N GLY A 20 4.63 -2.39 18.72
CA GLY A 20 3.91 -1.42 17.94
C GLY A 20 2.48 -1.91 17.79
N THR A 21 1.51 -1.13 18.25
CA THR A 21 0.13 -1.26 17.79
C THR A 21 0.19 -1.38 16.27
N ALA A 22 -0.27 -2.51 15.74
CA ALA A 22 -0.31 -2.71 14.30
C ALA A 22 -1.02 -1.51 13.67
N GLY A 23 -0.31 -0.77 12.82
CA GLY A 23 -0.84 0.41 12.16
C GLY A 23 -2.00 0.02 11.22
N PRO A 24 -2.72 1.00 10.65
CA PRO A 24 -3.85 0.73 9.77
C PRO A 24 -3.47 -0.04 8.49
N VAL A 25 -2.18 -0.16 8.20
CA VAL A 25 -1.62 -0.83 7.01
C VAL A 25 -0.44 -1.70 7.41
N SER A 26 -0.30 -2.84 6.72
CA SER A 26 0.83 -3.77 6.80
C SER A 26 1.19 -4.27 5.39
N VAL A 27 2.18 -5.16 5.30
CA VAL A 27 2.68 -5.73 4.03
C VAL A 27 2.47 -7.22 4.02
N HIS A 28 1.88 -7.77 2.95
CA HIS A 28 1.70 -9.21 2.74
C HIS A 28 2.28 -9.68 1.40
N HIS A 29 2.75 -10.93 1.37
CA HIS A 29 3.09 -11.62 0.14
C HIS A 29 1.87 -12.30 -0.45
N THR A 30 1.61 -12.04 -1.73
CA THR A 30 0.51 -12.61 -2.50
C THR A 30 1.03 -13.16 -3.83
N SER A 31 0.16 -13.80 -4.61
CA SER A 31 0.48 -14.19 -5.99
C SER A 31 0.78 -13.01 -6.91
N ALA A 32 0.31 -11.80 -6.56
CA ALA A 32 0.61 -10.56 -7.27
C ALA A 32 1.92 -9.89 -6.80
N GLY A 33 2.65 -10.52 -5.88
CA GLY A 33 3.86 -9.99 -5.26
C GLY A 33 3.62 -9.45 -3.85
N THR A 34 4.55 -8.62 -3.38
CA THR A 34 4.48 -8.01 -2.05
C THR A 34 3.64 -6.75 -2.09
N VAL A 35 2.48 -6.75 -1.43
CA VAL A 35 1.46 -5.70 -1.52
C VAL A 35 1.13 -5.12 -0.15
N LEU A 36 0.58 -3.91 -0.15
CA LEU A 36 -0.01 -3.32 1.04
C LEU A 36 -1.38 -3.95 1.34
N VAL A 37 -1.64 -4.20 2.61
CA VAL A 37 -2.92 -4.71 3.12
C VAL A 37 -3.38 -3.88 4.31
N ASP A 38 -4.69 -3.78 4.54
CA ASP A 38 -5.21 -3.20 5.79
C ASP A 38 -5.05 -4.16 6.99
N ALA A 39 -5.51 -3.73 8.17
CA ALA A 39 -5.46 -4.53 9.40
C ALA A 39 -6.22 -5.87 9.33
N LYS A 40 -7.12 -6.08 8.35
CA LYS A 40 -7.83 -7.34 8.10
C LYS A 40 -7.13 -8.22 7.08
N GLY A 41 -6.09 -7.71 6.42
CA GLY A 41 -5.38 -8.41 5.35
C GLY A 41 -5.99 -8.18 3.96
N ASP A 42 -6.93 -7.24 3.82
CA ASP A 42 -7.52 -6.88 2.53
C ASP A 42 -6.50 -6.08 1.71
N ALA A 43 -6.31 -6.46 0.44
CA ALA A 43 -5.36 -5.78 -0.45
C ALA A 43 -5.76 -4.31 -0.69
N LEU A 44 -4.76 -3.45 -0.76
CA LEU A 44 -4.95 -2.01 -0.96
C LEU A 44 -4.66 -1.58 -2.39
N TYR A 45 -5.45 -0.63 -2.85
CA TYR A 45 -5.47 -0.15 -4.23
C TYR A 45 -5.41 1.36 -4.30
N THR A 46 -4.88 1.86 -5.41
CA THR A 46 -5.03 3.25 -5.84
C THR A 46 -5.37 3.29 -7.32
N PRO A 47 -6.28 4.17 -7.77
CA PRO A 47 -6.49 4.35 -9.18
C PRO A 47 -5.42 5.28 -9.78
N ALA A 48 -5.06 5.06 -11.05
CA ALA A 48 -4.08 5.86 -11.78
C ALA A 48 -4.42 7.36 -11.77
N GLN A 49 -5.71 7.69 -11.77
CA GLN A 49 -6.26 9.04 -11.83
C GLN A 49 -6.09 9.82 -10.52
N GLU A 50 -5.82 9.13 -9.40
CA GLU A 50 -5.66 9.76 -8.08
C GLU A 50 -4.21 9.70 -7.56
N MET A 51 -3.25 9.26 -8.38
CA MET A 51 -1.85 9.08 -7.94
C MET A 51 -1.19 10.36 -7.41
N HIS A 52 -1.71 11.54 -7.77
CA HIS A 52 -1.21 12.83 -7.30
C HIS A 52 -2.06 13.44 -6.16
N GLY A 53 -2.85 12.62 -5.45
CA GLY A 53 -3.57 13.05 -4.25
C GLY A 53 -4.84 13.86 -4.52
N LYS A 54 -5.39 13.81 -5.75
CA LYS A 54 -6.71 14.39 -6.05
C LYS A 54 -7.78 13.31 -5.98
N ILE A 55 -8.64 13.35 -4.96
CA ILE A 55 -9.76 12.41 -4.85
C ILE A 55 -10.82 12.71 -5.92
N MET A 56 -11.23 11.68 -6.64
CA MET A 56 -12.28 11.65 -7.66
C MET A 56 -13.32 10.55 -7.39
N CYS A 57 -12.92 9.50 -6.68
CA CYS A 57 -13.74 8.39 -6.23
C CYS A 57 -14.59 8.84 -5.04
N THR A 58 -15.80 9.29 -5.35
CA THR A 58 -16.84 9.68 -4.40
C THR A 58 -18.16 8.98 -4.72
N ASN A 59 -19.11 9.02 -3.78
CA ASN A 59 -20.47 8.52 -3.98
C ASN A 59 -20.50 7.04 -4.41
N GLY A 60 -21.05 6.70 -5.57
CA GLY A 60 -21.14 5.32 -6.04
C GLY A 60 -19.78 4.61 -6.14
N CYS A 61 -18.70 5.36 -6.39
CA CYS A 61 -17.35 4.79 -6.43
C CYS A 61 -16.96 4.16 -5.08
N THR A 62 -17.29 4.80 -3.96
CA THR A 62 -16.87 4.33 -2.63
C THR A 62 -17.64 3.09 -2.15
N SER A 63 -18.72 2.71 -2.84
CA SER A 63 -19.43 1.46 -2.57
C SER A 63 -18.67 0.23 -3.11
N ILE A 64 -17.94 0.41 -4.21
CA ILE A 64 -17.11 -0.65 -4.83
C ILE A 64 -15.66 -0.56 -4.37
N TRP A 65 -15.19 0.67 -4.14
CA TRP A 65 -13.84 0.99 -3.69
C TRP A 65 -13.88 1.74 -2.37
N PRO A 66 -14.14 1.06 -1.24
CA PRO A 66 -14.22 1.73 0.06
C PRO A 66 -12.87 2.35 0.46
N PRO A 67 -12.83 3.63 0.86
CA PRO A 67 -11.59 4.27 1.30
C PRO A 67 -11.07 3.63 2.58
N VAL A 68 -9.74 3.57 2.74
CA VAL A 68 -9.09 3.21 4.00
C VAL A 68 -9.06 4.44 4.90
N THR A 69 -10.01 4.54 5.80
CA THR A 69 -10.19 5.71 6.68
C THR A 69 -9.62 5.49 8.08
N VAL A 70 -9.21 6.58 8.71
CA VAL A 70 -8.82 6.63 10.13
C VAL A 70 -9.64 7.71 10.83
N ASP A 71 -9.76 7.62 12.15
CA ASP A 71 -10.41 8.69 12.93
C ASP A 71 -9.67 10.01 12.76
N PRO A 72 -10.38 11.16 12.68
CA PRO A 72 -9.76 12.46 12.58
C PRO A 72 -8.72 12.68 13.69
N GLY A 73 -7.52 13.15 13.32
CA GLY A 73 -6.41 13.36 14.27
C GLY A 73 -5.58 12.11 14.59
N THR A 74 -5.94 10.93 14.06
CA THR A 74 -5.11 9.73 14.17
C THR A 74 -3.79 9.93 13.43
N SER A 75 -2.67 9.77 14.15
CA SER A 75 -1.35 9.78 13.54
C SER A 75 -1.09 8.43 12.85
N VAL A 76 -0.84 8.48 11.54
CA VAL A 76 -0.38 7.32 10.76
C VAL A 76 1.15 7.36 10.73
N PRO A 77 1.85 6.26 11.07
CA PRO A 77 3.30 6.23 10.97
C PRO A 77 3.72 6.45 9.51
N SER A 78 4.71 7.31 9.27
CA SER A 78 5.16 7.64 7.91
C SER A 78 5.85 6.49 7.18
N SER A 79 6.21 5.42 7.88
CA SER A 79 6.83 4.22 7.33
C SER A 79 6.29 2.96 8.01
N VAL A 80 6.24 1.88 7.25
CA VAL A 80 5.84 0.54 7.70
C VAL A 80 6.94 -0.43 7.27
N SER A 81 7.30 -1.36 8.15
CA SER A 81 8.32 -2.37 7.83
C SER A 81 7.95 -3.14 6.55
N GLY A 82 8.91 -3.27 5.63
CA GLY A 82 8.70 -3.93 4.34
C GLY A 82 8.05 -3.07 3.25
N ALA A 83 7.64 -1.83 3.56
CA ALA A 83 7.18 -0.85 2.60
C ALA A 83 8.25 0.23 2.37
N SER A 84 8.57 0.55 1.12
CA SER A 84 9.60 1.54 0.79
C SER A 84 9.06 2.97 0.61
N GLY A 85 7.75 3.13 0.51
CA GLY A 85 7.11 4.44 0.34
C GLY A 85 6.73 5.10 1.67
N THR A 86 6.21 6.32 1.54
CA THR A 86 5.80 7.15 2.68
C THR A 86 4.31 7.09 2.87
N PHE A 87 3.88 6.80 4.09
CA PHE A 87 2.48 6.87 4.48
C PHE A 87 2.11 8.26 4.98
N GLY A 88 0.85 8.62 4.77
CA GLY A 88 0.28 9.85 5.29
C GLY A 88 -1.23 9.75 5.39
N THR A 89 -1.87 10.91 5.49
CA THR A 89 -3.32 11.05 5.48
C THR A 89 -3.74 12.24 4.64
N MET A 90 -4.96 12.21 4.12
CA MET A 90 -5.58 13.35 3.46
C MET A 90 -7.06 13.49 3.84
N HIS A 91 -7.59 14.70 3.71
CA HIS A 91 -9.00 14.97 3.93
C HIS A 91 -9.81 14.65 2.67
N ARG A 92 -10.92 13.93 2.85
CA ARG A 92 -11.86 13.60 1.77
C ARG A 92 -12.96 14.67 1.68
N PRO A 93 -13.59 14.87 0.51
CA PRO A 93 -14.74 15.77 0.37
C PRO A 93 -15.95 15.40 1.24
N ASP A 94 -16.06 14.14 1.67
CA ASP A 94 -17.11 13.64 2.56
C ASP A 94 -16.84 13.91 4.06
N GLY A 95 -15.74 14.58 4.39
CA GLY A 95 -15.36 14.94 5.76
C GLY A 95 -14.45 13.91 6.45
N SER A 96 -14.27 12.72 5.89
CA SER A 96 -13.42 11.69 6.50
C SER A 96 -11.92 11.90 6.23
N THR A 97 -11.08 11.24 7.03
CA THR A 97 -9.62 11.22 6.84
C THR A 97 -9.20 9.87 6.26
N GLN A 98 -8.50 9.88 5.12
CA GLN A 98 -8.08 8.68 4.41
C GLN A 98 -6.57 8.52 4.45
N VAL A 99 -6.10 7.27 4.59
CA VAL A 99 -4.68 6.92 4.52
C VAL A 99 -4.16 7.06 3.10
N THR A 100 -2.95 7.59 2.96
CA THR A 100 -2.25 7.71 1.68
C THR A 100 -0.92 6.95 1.69
N TYR A 101 -0.47 6.55 0.49
CA TYR A 101 0.86 6.01 0.25
C TYR A 101 1.49 6.77 -0.92
N ASN A 102 2.66 7.37 -0.69
CA ASN A 102 3.32 8.29 -1.62
C ASN A 102 2.39 9.42 -2.12
N GLY A 103 1.48 9.88 -1.26
CA GLY A 103 0.49 10.92 -1.58
C GLY A 103 -0.76 10.43 -2.31
N ALA A 104 -0.82 9.16 -2.73
CA ALA A 104 -1.99 8.57 -3.37
C ALA A 104 -2.96 7.98 -2.32
N PRO A 105 -4.28 8.20 -2.43
CA PRO A 105 -5.28 7.65 -1.51
C PRO A 105 -5.40 6.12 -1.62
N LEU A 106 -5.49 5.44 -0.47
CA LEU A 106 -5.61 3.98 -0.40
C LEU A 106 -7.07 3.54 -0.28
N TYR A 107 -7.47 2.58 -1.10
CA TYR A 107 -8.80 1.99 -1.13
C TYR A 107 -8.73 0.47 -0.97
N ARG A 108 -9.83 -0.12 -0.53
CA ARG A 108 -10.10 -1.56 -0.61
C ARG A 108 -10.95 -1.86 -1.83
N PHE A 109 -11.02 -3.12 -2.23
CA PHE A 109 -11.98 -3.58 -3.24
C PHE A 109 -13.09 -4.39 -2.58
N ALA A 110 -14.35 -3.98 -2.76
CA ALA A 110 -15.49 -4.59 -2.06
C ALA A 110 -15.73 -6.07 -2.44
N LEU A 111 -15.20 -6.53 -3.57
CA LEU A 111 -15.32 -7.92 -4.04
C LEU A 111 -14.15 -8.81 -3.60
N ASP A 112 -13.10 -8.24 -3.00
CA ASP A 112 -12.06 -9.04 -2.32
C ASP A 112 -12.59 -9.44 -0.94
N HIS A 113 -12.95 -10.72 -0.80
CA HIS A 113 -13.56 -11.27 0.43
C HIS A 113 -12.62 -12.11 1.27
N THR A 114 -11.40 -12.36 0.79
CA THR A 114 -10.44 -13.23 1.47
C THR A 114 -9.10 -12.52 1.59
N PRO A 115 -8.47 -12.50 2.77
CA PRO A 115 -7.17 -11.88 2.95
C PRO A 115 -6.14 -12.36 1.93
N GLY A 116 -5.43 -11.42 1.31
CA GLY A 116 -4.44 -11.71 0.26
C GLY A 116 -5.02 -11.99 -1.14
N THR A 117 -6.34 -11.94 -1.36
CA THR A 117 -6.87 -11.86 -2.72
C THR A 117 -6.60 -10.47 -3.30
N VAL A 118 -6.25 -10.45 -4.58
CA VAL A 118 -5.87 -9.22 -5.29
C VAL A 118 -6.67 -9.09 -6.59
N THR A 119 -7.99 -9.24 -6.52
CA THR A 119 -8.83 -9.30 -7.74
C THR A 119 -9.13 -7.91 -8.32
N GLY A 120 -8.98 -6.85 -7.54
CA GLY A 120 -9.15 -5.47 -8.00
C GLY A 120 -8.05 -4.95 -8.93
N ASN A 121 -6.94 -5.68 -9.09
CA ASN A 121 -5.80 -5.16 -9.86
C ASN A 121 -6.10 -5.18 -11.38
N GLY A 122 -5.99 -4.01 -12.01
CA GLY A 122 -6.30 -3.81 -13.43
C GLY A 122 -7.78 -3.60 -13.72
N VAL A 123 -8.65 -3.60 -12.71
CA VAL A 123 -10.07 -3.29 -12.89
C VAL A 123 -10.21 -1.88 -13.44
N SER A 124 -11.13 -1.72 -14.39
CA SER A 124 -11.46 -0.43 -14.97
C SER A 124 -12.93 -0.14 -14.78
N ASP A 125 -13.22 1.00 -14.16
CA ASP A 125 -14.59 1.43 -13.84
C ASP A 125 -14.83 2.84 -14.35
N THR A 126 -16.10 3.23 -14.42
CA THR A 126 -16.48 4.61 -14.73
C THR A 126 -17.45 5.11 -13.67
N PHE A 127 -17.07 6.19 -12.99
CA PHE A 127 -17.90 6.85 -11.97
C PHE A 127 -17.91 8.35 -12.24
N ASN A 128 -19.09 8.98 -12.18
CA ASN A 128 -19.26 10.42 -12.33
C ASN A 128 -18.57 11.00 -13.60
N GLY A 129 -18.55 10.23 -14.70
CA GLY A 129 -17.92 10.62 -15.97
C GLY A 129 -16.39 10.51 -16.00
N ALA A 130 -15.76 10.02 -14.93
CA ALA A 130 -14.33 9.72 -14.89
C ALA A 130 -14.09 8.21 -15.04
N HIS A 131 -13.13 7.86 -15.89
CA HIS A 131 -12.65 6.49 -16.06
C HIS A 131 -11.51 6.23 -15.09
N PHE A 132 -11.58 5.14 -14.33
CA PHE A 132 -10.58 4.74 -13.35
C PHE A 132 -9.88 3.47 -13.82
N THR A 133 -8.57 3.39 -13.60
CA THR A 133 -7.81 2.13 -13.72
C THR A 133 -7.17 1.86 -12.37
N TRP A 134 -7.55 0.75 -11.73
CA TRP A 134 -7.15 0.41 -10.38
C TRP A 134 -5.88 -0.44 -10.37
N HIS A 135 -4.96 -0.10 -9.47
CA HIS A 135 -3.71 -0.84 -9.29
C HIS A 135 -3.55 -1.23 -7.84
N VAL A 136 -3.19 -2.50 -7.60
CA VAL A 136 -2.76 -2.92 -6.27
C VAL A 136 -1.49 -2.15 -5.90
N VAL A 137 -1.42 -1.69 -4.65
CA VAL A 137 -0.26 -0.95 -4.16
C VAL A 137 0.82 -1.93 -3.71
N THR A 138 1.95 -1.94 -4.41
CA THR A 138 3.10 -2.78 -4.08
C THR A 138 3.95 -2.14 -2.98
N ALA A 139 4.43 -2.95 -2.04
CA ALA A 139 5.20 -2.48 -0.89
C ALA A 139 6.65 -2.12 -1.27
N SER A 140 7.25 -2.79 -2.26
CA SER A 140 8.57 -2.41 -2.75
C SER A 140 8.45 -1.15 -3.60
N GLY A 141 9.29 -0.15 -3.31
CA GLY A 141 9.48 1.01 -4.16
C GLY A 141 10.03 0.57 -5.52
N GLY A 142 9.13 0.24 -6.44
CA GLY A 142 9.38 0.02 -7.84
C GLY A 142 8.21 0.66 -8.57
N GLY A 143 8.46 1.84 -9.14
CA GLY A 143 7.45 2.57 -9.90
C GLY A 143 6.80 1.70 -10.96
N ALA A 144 5.57 2.08 -11.33
CA ALA A 144 4.87 1.59 -12.50
C ALA A 144 5.84 1.21 -13.65
N SER A 145 5.99 -0.09 -13.88
CA SER A 145 6.55 -0.67 -15.10
C SER A 145 6.30 -2.18 -14.98
N LYS A 146 5.46 -2.82 -15.81
CA LYS A 146 5.33 -2.69 -17.25
C LYS A 146 3.92 -3.15 -17.64
N ALA A 147 3.21 -2.38 -18.48
CA ALA A 147 2.17 -2.95 -19.33
C ALA A 147 2.76 -4.16 -20.09
N PRO A 148 1.97 -5.18 -20.47
CA PRO A 148 2.49 -6.23 -21.36
C PRO A 148 2.92 -5.56 -22.66
N SER A 149 4.23 -5.37 -22.83
CA SER A 149 4.81 -5.02 -24.11
C SER A 149 4.50 -6.19 -25.05
N SER A 150 3.66 -5.95 -26.04
CA SER A 150 3.50 -6.81 -27.21
C SER A 150 4.86 -7.34 -27.66
N PRO A 151 4.99 -8.63 -28.03
CA PRO A 151 6.24 -9.12 -28.57
C PRO A 151 6.52 -8.36 -29.87
N SER A 152 7.60 -7.58 -29.88
CA SER A 152 8.20 -7.08 -31.12
C SER A 152 8.72 -8.31 -31.85
N SER A 153 7.96 -8.79 -32.84
CA SER A 153 8.44 -9.77 -33.80
C SER A 153 9.64 -9.19 -34.53
N GLY A 154 10.81 -9.73 -34.24
CA GLY A 154 12.07 -9.39 -34.90
C GLY A 154 11.97 -9.64 -36.40
N GLY A 155 11.97 -8.56 -37.18
CA GLY A 155 12.24 -8.59 -38.61
C GLY A 155 13.75 -8.56 -38.81
N ASN A 156 14.37 -9.74 -38.90
CA ASN A 156 15.76 -9.86 -39.31
C ASN A 156 15.87 -9.51 -40.79
N GLY A 157 16.64 -8.46 -41.10
CA GLY A 157 17.01 -8.15 -42.47
C GLY A 157 17.92 -9.23 -43.07
N TYR A 158 17.74 -9.48 -44.37
CA TYR A 158 18.80 -9.98 -45.23
C TYR A 158 18.79 -9.16 -46.53
N ASN A 159 19.92 -8.53 -46.76
CA ASN A 159 20.35 -7.84 -47.96
C ASN A 159 20.71 -8.88 -49.04
N TYR A 160 20.12 -8.78 -50.23
CA TYR A 160 20.70 -9.17 -51.52
C TYR A 160 20.12 -8.29 -52.63
#